data_AF-F9Q8J6-F1
#
_entry.id   AF-F9Q8J6-F1
#
_cell.length_a   1.000
_cell.length_b   1.000
_cell.length_c   1.000
_cell.angle_alpha   90.00
_cell.angle_beta   90.00
_cell.angle_gamma   90.00
#
_symmetry.space_group_name_H-M   'P 1'
#
loop_
_entity.id
_entity.type
_entity.pdbx_description
1 polymer ?
#
loop_
_entity_poly.entity_id
_entity_poly.type
_entity_poly.pdbx_seq_one_letter_code
_entity_poly.pdbx_strand_id
1 'polypeptide(L)' 'MINMLMQKLDIGHYFDAIVSADDVAHHKPHPETFLRCAELAKVEPTRCIVFEDADLGVQAGLSAGMDVFDVRTQEIIKA' A
#
# COMPACT_ATOMS: atom_id res chain seq x y z
N MET A 1 10.80 -12.93 2.32
CA MET A 1 9.59 -13.76 2.06
C MET A 1 8.82 -13.31 0.82
N ILE A 2 8.63 -11.99 0.62
CA ILE A 2 7.88 -11.42 -0.52
C ILE A 2 8.36 -11.94 -1.88
N ASN A 3 9.67 -11.85 -2.18
CA ASN A 3 10.22 -12.30 -3.46
C ASN A 3 9.91 -13.77 -3.79
N MET A 4 9.95 -14.64 -2.77
CA MET A 4 9.61 -16.06 -2.93
C MET A 4 8.12 -16.26 -3.25
N LEU A 5 7.23 -15.52 -2.58
CA LEU A 5 5.79 -15.60 -2.86
C LEU A 5 5.46 -15.08 -4.26
N MET A 6 6.07 -13.97 -4.68
CA MET A 6 5.85 -13.41 -6.02
C MET A 6 6.31 -14.34 -7.13
N GLN A 7 7.46 -15.02 -6.95
CA GLN A 7 7.93 -16.03 -7.90
C GLN A 7 6.99 -17.24 -7.94
N LYS A 8 6.54 -17.73 -6.79
CA LYS A 8 5.66 -18.90 -6.71
C LYS A 8 4.28 -18.64 -7.32
N LEU A 9 3.76 -17.42 -7.18
CA LEU A 9 2.47 -17.01 -7.73
C LEU A 9 2.57 -16.47 -9.16
N ASP A 10 3.79 -16.27 -9.66
CA ASP A 10 4.08 -15.62 -10.95
C ASP A 10 3.32 -14.29 -11.11
N ILE A 11 3.41 -13.42 -10.10
CA ILE A 11 2.74 -12.10 -10.12
C ILE A 11 3.72 -10.94 -10.10
N GLY A 12 5.02 -11.19 -9.99
CA GLY A 12 6.04 -10.13 -9.90
C GLY A 12 6.00 -9.16 -11.07
N HIS A 13 5.57 -9.63 -12.24
CA HIS A 13 5.48 -8.84 -13.46
C HIS A 13 4.34 -7.81 -13.48
N TYR A 14 3.42 -7.82 -12.50
CA TYR A 14 2.36 -6.82 -12.37
C TYR A 14 2.78 -5.58 -11.56
N PHE A 15 3.94 -5.61 -10.91
CA PHE A 15 4.35 -4.57 -9.96
C PHE A 15 5.58 -3.81 -10.48
N ASP A 16 5.42 -2.50 -10.74
CA ASP A 16 6.54 -1.62 -11.11
C ASP A 16 7.49 -1.34 -9.94
N ALA A 17 6.99 -1.44 -8.70
CA ALA A 17 7.73 -1.23 -7.48
C ALA A 17 7.19 -2.10 -6.35
N ILE A 18 8.07 -2.48 -5.43
CA ILE A 18 7.74 -3.27 -4.23
C ILE A 18 8.36 -2.56 -3.03
N VAL A 19 7.53 -2.29 -2.03
CA VAL A 19 7.95 -1.74 -0.73
C VAL A 19 7.41 -2.67 0.35
N SER A 20 8.27 -3.03 1.29
CA SER A 20 7.98 -3.89 2.41
C SER A 20 8.21 -3.16 3.73
N ALA A 21 7.95 -3.84 4.85
CA ALA A 21 8.28 -3.32 6.17
C ALA A 21 9.79 -3.09 6.34
N ASP A 22 10.64 -3.82 5.61
CA ASP A 22 12.10 -3.67 5.69
C ASP A 22 12.60 -2.40 4.97
N ASP A 23 11.76 -1.78 4.13
CA ASP A 23 12.09 -0.61 3.32
C ASP A 23 11.72 0.72 3.99
N VAL A 24 11.14 0.68 5.20
CA VAL A 24 10.62 1.87 5.90
C VAL A 24 11.06 1.89 7.37
N ALA A 25 11.23 3.09 7.92
CA ALA A 25 11.55 3.29 9.33
C ALA A 25 10.30 3.24 10.22
N HIS A 26 9.17 3.77 9.75
CA HIS A 26 7.92 3.81 10.50
C HIS A 26 6.87 2.92 9.85
N HIS A 27 6.40 1.94 10.61
CA HIS A 27 5.35 1.01 10.16
C HIS A 27 3.94 1.58 10.39
N LYS A 28 2.95 0.92 9.76
CA LYS A 28 1.51 1.21 9.96
C LYS A 28 1.19 1.32 11.46
N PRO A 29 0.47 2.35 11.92
CA PRO A 29 -0.40 3.23 11.12
C PRO A 29 0.30 4.45 10.47
N HIS A 30 1.63 4.54 10.53
CA HIS A 30 2.34 5.60 9.82
C HIS A 30 2.23 5.41 8.28
N PRO A 31 2.08 6.51 7.49
CA PRO A 31 1.83 6.43 6.04
C PRO A 31 3.06 6.11 5.19
N GLU A 32 4.26 6.00 5.78
CA GLU A 32 5.55 5.92 5.06
C GLU A 32 5.59 4.82 4.00
N THR A 33 5.09 3.61 4.28
CA THR A 33 5.04 2.52 3.29
C THR A 33 4.27 2.91 2.03
N PHE A 34 3.11 3.56 2.18
CA PHE A 34 2.28 3.94 1.05
C PHE A 34 2.88 5.14 0.30
N LEU A 35 3.38 6.15 1.02
CA LEU A 35 4.07 7.29 0.43
C LEU A 35 5.30 6.86 -0.38
N ARG A 36 6.07 5.89 0.14
CA ARG A 36 7.22 5.32 -0.58
C ARG A 36 6.81 4.59 -1.85
N CYS A 37 5.71 3.83 -1.83
CA CYS A 37 5.17 3.22 -3.05
C CYS A 37 4.78 4.28 -4.10
N ALA A 38 4.09 5.34 -3.68
CA ALA A 38 3.66 6.42 -4.57
C ALA A 38 4.87 7.17 -5.18
N GLU A 39 5.91 7.41 -4.39
CA GLU A 39 7.17 7.99 -4.85
C GLU A 39 7.85 7.12 -5.92
N LEU A 40 7.99 5.82 -5.68
CA LEU A 40 8.61 4.88 -6.64
C LEU A 40 7.77 4.74 -7.92
N ALA A 41 6.44 4.76 -7.79
CA ALA A 41 5.51 4.75 -8.92
C ALA A 41 5.43 6.10 -9.64
N LYS A 42 5.97 7.18 -9.07
CA LYS A 42 5.88 8.56 -9.57
C LYS A 42 4.44 9.03 -9.77
N VAL A 43 3.58 8.71 -8.79
CA VAL A 43 2.16 9.09 -8.77
C VAL A 43 1.87 9.90 -7.50
N GLU A 44 1.07 10.96 -7.64
CA GLU A 44 0.61 11.75 -6.48
C GLU A 44 -0.26 10.89 -5.55
N PRO A 45 -0.09 10.97 -4.21
CA PRO A 45 -0.88 10.16 -3.28
C PRO A 45 -2.40 10.28 -3.46
N THR A 46 -2.89 11.47 -3.78
CA THR A 46 -4.33 11.74 -4.04
C THR A 46 -4.88 11.04 -5.28
N ARG A 47 -4.02 10.41 -6.09
CA ARG A 47 -4.37 9.59 -7.26
C ARG A 47 -4.15 8.10 -7.01
N CYS A 48 -3.82 7.71 -5.79
CA CYS A 48 -3.63 6.32 -5.38
C CYS A 48 -4.87 5.79 -4.66
N ILE A 49 -5.06 4.47 -4.77
CA ILE A 49 -5.99 3.72 -3.95
C ILE A 49 -5.24 2.58 -3.25
N VAL A 50 -5.46 2.43 -1.95
CA VAL A 50 -4.87 1.39 -1.11
C VAL A 50 -5.89 0.29 -0.88
N PHE A 51 -5.52 -0.96 -1.09
CA PHE A 51 -6.32 -2.13 -0.73
C PHE A 51 -5.83 -2.67 0.61
N GLU A 52 -6.70 -2.73 1.62
CA GLU A 52 -6.33 -3.08 2.99
C GLU A 52 -7.39 -3.92 3.70
N ASP A 53 -6.94 -4.76 4.63
CA ASP A 53 -7.76 -5.64 5.47
C ASP A 53 -7.57 -5.40 6.98
N ALA A 54 -6.70 -4.46 7.38
CA ALA A 54 -6.46 -4.12 8.78
C ALA A 54 -6.65 -2.62 9.08
N ASP A 55 -7.21 -2.32 10.25
CA ASP A 55 -7.52 -0.94 10.66
C ASP A 55 -6.27 -0.03 10.67
N LEU A 56 -5.11 -0.56 11.09
CA LEU A 56 -3.85 0.19 11.06
C LEU A 56 -3.40 0.51 9.63
N GLY A 57 -3.70 -0.38 8.68
CA GLY A 57 -3.42 -0.17 7.27
C GLY A 57 -4.36 0.85 6.64
N VAL A 58 -5.66 0.75 6.95
CA VAL A 58 -6.65 1.76 6.54
C VAL A 58 -6.24 3.14 7.06
N GLN A 59 -5.90 3.26 8.34
CA GLN A 59 -5.44 4.52 8.93
C GLN A 59 -4.19 5.06 8.23
N ALA A 60 -3.23 4.21 7.91
CA ALA A 60 -2.02 4.60 7.20
C ALA A 60 -2.31 5.08 5.76
N GLY A 61 -3.22 4.42 5.04
CA GLY A 61 -3.62 4.84 3.69
C GLY A 61 -4.29 6.22 3.68
N LEU A 62 -5.25 6.43 4.58
CA LEU A 62 -5.94 7.72 4.72
C LEU A 62 -4.97 8.82 5.16
N SER A 63 -4.06 8.53 6.09
CA SER A 63 -3.03 9.48 6.55
C SER A 63 -2.02 9.83 5.45
N ALA A 64 -1.89 8.99 4.42
CA ALA A 64 -1.08 9.26 3.24
C ALA A 64 -1.82 10.14 2.20
N GLY A 65 -3.09 10.49 2.44
CA GLY A 65 -3.92 11.22 1.49
C GLY A 65 -4.41 10.36 0.32
N MET A 66 -4.52 9.04 0.53
CA MET A 66 -4.95 8.07 -0.49
C MET A 66 -6.32 7.49 -0.13
N ASP A 67 -7.17 7.31 -1.14
CA ASP A 67 -8.41 6.54 -0.96
C ASP A 67 -8.07 5.12 -0.50
N VAL A 68 -8.92 4.53 0.35
CA VAL A 68 -8.74 3.15 0.81
C VAL A 68 -9.94 2.31 0.42
N PHE A 69 -9.71 1.20 -0.29
CA PHE A 69 -10.67 0.14 -0.45
C PHE A 69 -10.50 -0.87 0.69
N ASP A 70 -11.45 -0.89 1.63
CA ASP A 70 -11.46 -1.89 2.70
C ASP A 70 -12.02 -3.20 2.15
N VAL A 71 -11.15 -4.21 2.02
CA VAL A 71 -11.53 -5.49 1.39
C VAL A 71 -12.51 -6.31 2.25
N ARG A 72 -12.66 -5.97 3.53
CA ARG A 72 -13.59 -6.63 4.46
C ARG A 72 -15.02 -6.17 4.23
N THR A 73 -15.21 -4.87 4.02
CA THR A 73 -16.54 -4.25 3.81
C THR A 73 -16.86 -4.04 2.33
N GLN A 74 -15.85 -4.07 1.45
CA GLN A 74 -15.95 -3.78 0.02
C GLN A 74 -16.38 -2.35 -0.28
N GLU A 75 -15.97 -1.41 0.58
CA GLU A 75 -16.29 0.01 0.46
C GLU A 75 -15.03 0.85 0.24
N ILE A 76 -15.20 1.99 -0.45
CA ILE A 76 -14.14 3.00 -0.59
C ILE A 76 -14.32 4.05 0.51
N ILE A 77 -13.29 4.23 1.32
CA ILE A 77 -13.15 5.30 2.30
C ILE A 77 -12.29 6.39 1.64
N LYS A 78 -12.87 7.58 1.47
CA LYS A 78 -12.18 8.73 0.90
C LYS A 78 -11.26 9.37 1.94
N ALA A 79 -10.03 9.70 1.52
CA ALA A 79 -9.08 10.47 2.34
C ALA A 79 -9.47 11.95 2.45
#